data_AF-A0A1F5LCE1-F1
#
_entry.id   AF-A0A1F5LCE1-F1
#
_cell.length_a   1.000
_cell.length_b   1.000
_cell.length_c   1.000
_cell.angle_alpha   90.00
_cell.angle_beta   90.00
_cell.angle_gamma   90.00
#
_symmetry.space_group_name_H-M   'P 1'
#
loop_
_entity.id
_entity.type
_entity.pdbx_description
1 polymer ?
#
loop_
_entity_poly.entity_id
_entity_poly.type
_entity_poly.pdbx_seq_one_letter_code
_entity_poly.pdbx_strand_id
1 'polypeptide(L)'
;MTQWNLGVPDGTLSGLEKFEAPDPAEFVDHGYAVINVDLRGAFDSEGKMAMVGTQEAQDGYDLIEWVAQQSWCNGNVGMAGHSHLAIVQRFISALQPPSLKAIVP
;
A
#
# COMPACT_ATOMS: atom_id res chain seq x y z
N MET A 1 -11.71 1.71 19.45
CA MET A 1 -12.64 0.85 18.67
C MET A 1 -12.07 0.80 17.27
N THR A 2 -11.82 -0.40 16.75
CA THR A 2 -11.47 -0.56 15.34
C THR A 2 -12.63 0.00 14.52
N GLN A 3 -12.40 0.97 13.64
CA GLN A 3 -13.47 1.75 12.99
C GLN A 3 -14.52 0.87 12.27
N TRP A 4 -14.11 -0.34 11.89
CA TRP A 4 -14.88 -1.25 11.03
C TRP A 4 -15.30 -2.56 11.70
N ASN A 5 -14.87 -2.83 12.95
CA ASN A 5 -15.23 -4.00 13.78
C ASN A 5 -15.42 -5.33 13.00
N LEU A 6 -14.41 -5.70 12.19
CA LEU A 6 -14.41 -6.92 11.37
C LEU A 6 -13.97 -8.18 12.15
N GLY A 7 -14.44 -8.30 13.40
CA GLY A 7 -13.99 -9.37 14.31
C GLY A 7 -12.57 -9.17 14.86
N VAL A 8 -11.99 -7.99 14.67
CA VAL A 8 -10.70 -7.60 15.27
C VAL A 8 -10.96 -7.17 16.72
N PRO A 9 -10.29 -7.77 17.73
CA PRO A 9 -10.48 -7.40 19.13
C PRO A 9 -10.27 -5.91 19.38
N ASP A 10 -11.01 -5.37 20.34
CA ASP A 10 -10.84 -3.98 20.75
C ASP A 10 -9.44 -3.73 21.30
N GLY A 11 -8.85 -2.60 20.91
CA GLY A 11 -7.50 -2.22 21.31
C GLY A 11 -6.38 -2.81 20.45
N THR A 12 -6.69 -3.68 19.47
CA THR A 12 -5.69 -4.24 18.55
C THR A 12 -5.20 -3.23 17.52
N LEU A 13 -6.08 -2.37 17.00
CA LEU A 13 -5.70 -1.34 16.03
C LEU A 13 -5.71 0.04 16.69
N SER A 14 -4.79 0.90 16.27
CA SER A 14 -4.63 2.26 16.76
C SER A 14 -5.77 3.20 16.37
N GLY A 15 -6.50 2.87 15.29
CA GLY A 15 -7.52 3.73 14.69
C GLY A 15 -6.94 4.75 13.69
N LEU A 16 -5.64 4.67 13.39
CA LEU A 16 -4.96 5.49 12.38
C LEU A 16 -4.84 4.78 11.03
N GLU A 17 -5.09 3.48 11.00
CA GLU A 17 -5.05 2.65 9.79
C GLU A 17 -6.12 3.06 8.77
N LYS A 18 -5.79 2.93 7.49
CA LYS A 18 -6.80 2.91 6.42
C LYS A 18 -7.47 1.54 6.37
N PHE A 19 -8.69 1.47 5.84
CA PHE A 19 -9.41 0.20 5.69
C PHE A 19 -8.54 -0.83 4.95
N GLU A 20 -8.37 -2.01 5.55
CA GLU A 20 -7.58 -3.14 5.03
C GLU A 20 -6.06 -2.91 4.89
N ALA A 21 -5.55 -1.73 5.28
CA ALA A 21 -4.14 -1.36 5.21
C ALA A 21 -3.40 -1.61 6.54
N PRO A 22 -2.06 -1.64 6.53
CA PRO A 22 -1.26 -1.72 7.75
C PRO A 22 -1.54 -0.58 8.74
N ASP A 23 -1.44 -0.89 10.03
CA ASP A 23 -1.54 0.12 11.09
C ASP A 23 -0.24 0.95 11.16
N PRO A 24 -0.28 2.26 10.84
CA PRO A 24 0.92 3.07 10.88
C PRO A 24 1.50 3.18 12.30
N ALA A 25 0.70 3.09 13.36
CA ALA A 25 1.21 3.18 14.73
C ALA A 25 2.16 2.02 15.06
N GLU A 26 1.85 0.82 14.56
CA GLU A 26 2.72 -0.36 14.70
C GLU A 26 3.97 -0.19 13.82
N PHE A 27 3.79 0.01 12.52
CA PHE A 27 4.90 -0.04 11.57
C PHE A 27 5.88 1.13 11.72
N VAL A 28 5.40 2.33 12.06
CA VAL A 28 6.26 3.51 12.27
C VAL A 28 7.11 3.36 13.54
N ASP A 29 6.60 2.72 14.59
CA ASP A 29 7.39 2.44 15.80
C ASP A 29 8.56 1.48 15.51
N HIS A 30 8.40 0.60 14.51
CA HIS A 30 9.48 -0.26 13.98
C HIS A 30 10.36 0.41 12.92
N GLY A 31 10.20 1.72 12.67
CA GLY A 31 11.05 2.48 11.74
C GLY A 31 10.65 2.40 10.26
N TYR A 32 9.43 1.97 9.95
CA TYR A 32 8.91 1.99 8.58
C TYR A 32 8.15 3.30 8.29
N ALA A 33 8.23 3.78 7.05
CA ALA A 33 7.29 4.75 6.53
C ALA A 33 6.08 4.01 5.92
N VAL A 34 4.85 4.43 6.24
CA VAL A 34 3.61 3.89 5.68
C VAL A 34 3.01 4.89 4.72
N ILE A 35 2.73 4.44 3.49
CA ILE A 35 2.09 5.23 2.44
C ILE A 35 0.77 4.58 2.04
N ASN A 36 -0.27 5.40 1.90
CA ASN A 36 -1.55 4.99 1.35
C ASN A 36 -1.81 5.84 0.11
N VAL A 37 -2.02 5.20 -1.04
CA VAL A 37 -2.08 5.88 -2.33
C VAL A 37 -3.44 5.64 -2.96
N ASP A 38 -4.05 6.73 -3.40
CA ASP A 38 -5.29 6.66 -4.16
C ASP A 38 -4.97 6.23 -5.59
N LEU A 39 -5.63 5.17 -6.05
CA LEU A 39 -5.53 4.70 -7.43
C LEU A 39 -5.85 5.84 -8.42
N ARG A 40 -5.23 5.83 -9.60
CA ARG A 40 -5.64 6.66 -10.75
C ARG A 40 -7.16 6.76 -10.89
N GLY A 41 -7.68 7.98 -10.94
CA GLY A 41 -9.10 8.28 -11.09
C GLY A 41 -9.96 7.96 -9.87
N ALA A 42 -9.35 7.65 -8.71
CA ALA A 42 -10.02 7.43 -7.43
C ALA A 42 -9.70 8.58 -6.46
N PHE A 43 -10.69 8.98 -5.66
CA PHE A 43 -10.53 10.02 -4.62
C PHE A 43 -9.81 11.28 -5.14
N ASP A 44 -8.63 11.58 -4.62
CA ASP A 44 -7.86 12.77 -4.97
C ASP A 44 -6.93 12.56 -6.19
N SER A 45 -6.82 11.32 -6.70
CA SER A 45 -6.01 10.99 -7.87
C SER A 45 -6.72 11.29 -9.18
N GLU A 46 -6.02 12.01 -10.07
CA GLU A 46 -6.52 12.37 -11.41
C GLU A 46 -6.65 11.17 -12.35
N GLY A 47 -7.28 11.39 -13.51
CA GLY A 47 -7.33 10.43 -14.62
C GLY A 47 -8.61 9.60 -14.66
N LYS A 48 -8.52 8.41 -15.27
CA LYS A 48 -9.65 7.48 -15.38
C LYS A 48 -9.37 6.24 -14.56
N MET A 49 -10.34 5.85 -13.75
CA MET A 49 -10.31 4.65 -12.93
C MET A 49 -9.93 3.43 -13.78
N ALA A 50 -8.85 2.76 -13.39
CA ALA A 50 -8.38 1.53 -14.02
C ALA A 50 -8.06 0.53 -12.91
N MET A 51 -9.09 -0.14 -12.40
CA MET A 51 -8.98 -1.07 -11.28
C MET A 51 -8.70 -2.48 -11.79
N VAL A 52 -7.68 -3.12 -11.23
CA VAL A 52 -7.16 -4.46 -11.49
C VAL A 52 -6.74 -4.68 -12.94
N GLY A 53 -5.43 -4.71 -13.17
CA GLY A 53 -4.86 -5.05 -14.48
C GLY A 53 -3.54 -4.32 -14.77
N THR A 54 -3.17 -4.28 -16.05
CA THR A 54 -1.86 -3.76 -16.49
C THR A 54 -1.65 -2.28 -16.16
N GLN A 55 -2.70 -1.45 -16.25
CA GLN A 55 -2.56 -0.01 -15.97
C GLN A 55 -2.25 0.25 -14.49
N GLU A 56 -3.03 -0.34 -13.59
CA GLU A 56 -2.78 -0.22 -12.14
C GLU A 56 -1.41 -0.82 -11.76
N ALA A 57 -1.00 -1.91 -12.42
CA ALA A 57 0.32 -2.48 -12.22
C ALA A 57 1.45 -1.49 -12.55
N GLN A 58 1.32 -0.78 -13.69
CA GLN A 58 2.29 0.23 -14.14
C GLN A 58 2.30 1.43 -13.20
N ASP A 59 1.12 1.91 -12.79
CA ASP A 59 1.01 3.02 -11.83
C ASP A 59 1.68 2.64 -10.49
N GLY A 60 1.50 1.40 -10.04
CA GLY A 60 2.15 0.88 -8.83
C GLY A 60 3.67 0.68 -8.99
N TYR A 61 4.14 0.28 -10.17
CA TYR A 61 5.59 0.23 -10.48
C TYR A 61 6.21 1.62 -10.35
N ASP A 62 5.60 2.62 -11.02
CA ASP A 62 6.10 4.00 -11.01
C ASP A 62 6.09 4.56 -9.59
N LEU A 63 5.03 4.28 -8.82
CA LEU A 63 4.95 4.65 -7.41
C LEU A 63 6.09 4.05 -6.58
N ILE A 64 6.35 2.75 -6.71
CA ILE A 64 7.41 2.07 -5.94
C ILE A 64 8.78 2.68 -6.25
N GLU A 65 9.10 2.89 -7.52
CA GLU A 65 10.40 3.44 -7.91
C GLU A 65 10.53 4.92 -7.56
N TRP A 66 9.42 5.68 -7.55
CA TRP A 66 9.41 7.04 -7.02
C TRP A 66 9.63 7.07 -5.51
N VAL A 67 8.94 6.22 -4.74
CA VAL A 67 9.08 6.12 -3.28
C VAL A 67 10.51 5.78 -2.89
N ALA A 68 11.13 4.84 -3.61
CA ALA A 68 12.51 4.40 -3.34
C ALA A 68 13.56 5.52 -3.50
N GLN A 69 13.24 6.59 -4.23
CA GLN A 69 14.12 7.74 -4.44
C GLN A 69 13.94 8.84 -3.39
N GLN A 70 12.94 8.74 -2.51
CA GLN A 70 12.71 9.78 -1.51
C GLN A 70 13.80 9.77 -0.45
N SER A 71 14.20 10.94 0.02
CA SER A 71 15.31 11.10 0.99
C SER A 71 15.13 10.36 2.32
N TRP A 72 13.88 10.04 2.68
CA TRP A 72 13.52 9.28 3.88
C TRP A 72 13.40 7.77 3.63
N CYS A 73 13.46 7.31 2.38
CA CYS A 73 13.42 5.90 2.03
C CYS A 73 14.84 5.34 1.93
N ASN A 74 15.05 4.12 2.42
CA ASN A 74 16.33 3.42 2.31
C ASN A 74 16.50 2.63 0.99
N GLY A 75 15.65 2.91 0.00
CA GLY A 75 15.61 2.22 -1.30
C GLY A 75 14.91 0.86 -1.30
N ASN A 76 14.35 0.41 -0.17
CA ASN A 76 13.60 -0.84 -0.08
C ASN A 76 12.12 -0.55 0.18
N VAL A 77 11.26 -1.05 -0.71
CA VAL A 77 9.80 -0.90 -0.61
C VAL A 77 9.16 -2.28 -0.41
N GLY A 78 8.16 -2.34 0.46
CA GLY A 78 7.30 -3.50 0.65
C GLY A 78 5.83 -3.11 0.47
N MET A 79 5.01 -4.07 0.05
CA MET A 79 3.55 -3.89 -0.01
C MET A 79 2.85 -4.87 0.93
N ALA A 80 1.77 -4.42 1.56
CA ALA A 80 0.92 -5.21 2.42
C ALA A 80 -0.50 -4.63 2.44
N GLY A 81 -1.50 -5.48 2.62
CA GLY A 81 -2.90 -5.10 2.68
C GLY A 81 -3.81 -6.24 2.23
N HIS A 82 -5.11 -6.12 2.49
CA HIS A 82 -6.09 -7.17 2.20
C HIS A 82 -6.97 -6.81 0.98
N SER A 83 -7.70 -7.80 0.46
CA SER A 83 -8.70 -7.61 -0.62
C SER A 83 -8.11 -6.97 -1.89
N HIS A 84 -8.63 -5.82 -2.36
CA HIS A 84 -8.08 -5.13 -3.53
C HIS A 84 -6.59 -4.78 -3.34
N LEU A 85 -6.19 -4.38 -2.12
CA LEU A 85 -4.79 -4.12 -1.78
C LEU A 85 -3.91 -5.39 -1.85
N ALA A 86 -4.48 -6.58 -1.67
CA ALA A 86 -3.78 -7.85 -1.88
C ALA A 86 -3.69 -8.22 -3.37
N ILE A 87 -4.79 -8.01 -4.11
CA ILE A 87 -4.88 -8.35 -5.54
C ILE A 87 -3.84 -7.55 -6.31
N VAL A 88 -3.77 -6.24 -6.10
CA VAL A 88 -2.89 -5.35 -6.85
C VAL A 88 -1.41 -5.68 -6.67
N GLN A 89 -0.99 -6.15 -5.48
CA GLN A 89 0.39 -6.53 -5.21
C GLN A 89 0.92 -7.57 -6.20
N ARG A 90 0.09 -8.55 -6.58
CA ARG A 90 0.47 -9.58 -7.54
C ARG A 90 0.73 -8.99 -8.93
N PHE A 91 -0.14 -8.10 -9.38
CA PHE A 91 0.00 -7.45 -10.68
C PHE A 91 1.23 -6.54 -10.74
N ILE A 92 1.45 -5.71 -9.71
CA ILE A 92 2.64 -4.86 -9.63
C ILE A 92 3.92 -5.71 -9.57
N SER A 93 3.95 -6.75 -8.72
CA SER A 93 5.13 -7.62 -8.59
C SER A 93 5.49 -8.37 -9.87
N ALA A 94 4.50 -8.63 -10.75
CA ALA A 94 4.74 -9.27 -12.04
C ALA A 94 5.57 -8.39 -12.99
N LEU A 95 5.58 -7.07 -12.78
CA LEU A 95 6.44 -6.13 -13.51
C LEU A 95 7.87 -6.06 -12.94
N GLN A 96 8.15 -6.75 -11.83
CA GLN A 96 9.44 -6.83 -11.16
C GLN A 96 10.09 -5.45 -10.88
N PRO A 97 9.44 -4.53 -10.14
CA PRO A 97 10.08 -3.28 -9.72
C PRO A 97 11.37 -3.56 -8.95
N PRO A 98 12.53 -3.03 -9.37
CA PRO A 98 13.81 -3.30 -8.72
C PRO A 98 13.83 -2.96 -7.22
N SER A 99 13.06 -1.96 -6.81
CA SER A 99 13.01 -1.47 -5.42
C SER A 99 12.01 -2.23 -4.55
N LEU A 100 11.15 -3.08 -5.13
CA LEU A 100 10.20 -3.93 -4.40
C LEU A 100 10.91 -5.16 -3.82
N LYS A 101 10.97 -5.26 -2.50
CA LYS A 101 11.70 -6.35 -1.80
C LYS A 101 10.79 -7.43 -1.22
N ALA A 102 9.54 -7.09 -0.93
CA ALA A 102 8.58 -8.02 -0.35
C ALA A 102 7.14 -7.62 -0.67
N ILE A 103 6.27 -8.62 -0.80
CA ILE A 103 4.82 -8.45 -0.84
C ILE A 103 4.18 -9.38 0.19
N VAL A 104 3.09 -8.92 0.79
CA VAL A 104 2.24 -9.71 1.70
C VAL A 104 0.79 -9.56 1.21
N PRO A 105 0.42 -10.30 0.14
CA PRO A 105 -0.93 -10.31 -0.40
C PRO A 105 -1.85 -11.27 0.36
#